data_AF-A0A7X9J8V9-F1
#
_entry.id   AF-A0A7X9J8V9-F1
#
_cell.length_a   1.000
_cell.length_b   1.000
_cell.length_c   1.000
_cell.angle_alpha   90.00
_cell.angle_beta   90.00
_cell.angle_gamma   90.00
#
_symmetry.space_group_name_H-M   'P 1'
#
loop_
_entity.id
_entity.type
_entity.pdbx_description
1 polymer ?
#
loop_
_entity_poly.entity_id
_entity_poly.type
_entity_poly.pdbx_seq_one_letter_code
_entity_poly.pdbx_strand_id
1 'polypeptide(L)'
;VEDGPNWYGQKDTSDTSGGEDYPVALQPSSLTKNTYSPRIVFSEACYGGHIAGRSETDSIAMTFLGQGVLALIGSSTIAYGSVTTPLIGADLLGNLVMKYLVEGQPVGTAFMKAKVDFVREMNLRQGYLDGEDQKTLISFILYGDPLIAYDPYQVSAKTMTREKDHPVVKTVVDQDMDAAKSSPISAKAIASAKELASQYLPGIEYAEVHIHSQHVRTHTSPVTGAGKGTSNQMRPSSRVVVSFSKQINFEQHIHRQYARVTLDSQGKVVKLALSR
;
A
#
# COMPACT_ATOMS: atom_id res chain seq x y z
N VAL A 1 5.81 1.70 -12.84
CA VAL A 1 5.08 1.06 -13.96
C VAL A 1 5.33 -0.44 -13.87
N GLU A 2 4.32 -1.29 -14.14
CA GLU A 2 4.54 -2.74 -14.13
C GLU A 2 5.52 -3.11 -15.26
N ASP A 3 6.53 -3.91 -14.93
CA ASP A 3 7.59 -4.34 -15.86
C ASP A 3 8.39 -3.22 -16.57
N GLY A 4 8.20 -1.96 -16.21
CA GLY A 4 9.03 -0.84 -16.66
C GLY A 4 10.34 -0.77 -15.86
N PRO A 5 11.45 -0.33 -16.47
CA PRO A 5 12.76 -0.30 -15.80
C PRO A 5 12.92 0.84 -14.80
N ASN A 6 12.10 1.88 -14.91
CA ASN A 6 12.29 3.14 -14.21
C ASN A 6 11.34 3.28 -13.01
N TRP A 7 11.75 4.10 -12.05
CA TRP A 7 10.83 4.69 -11.07
C TRP A 7 10.42 6.08 -11.54
N TYR A 8 9.16 6.41 -11.26
CA TYR A 8 8.50 7.61 -11.76
C TYR A 8 8.11 8.48 -10.58
N GLY A 9 8.21 9.80 -10.77
CA GLY A 9 7.58 10.76 -9.89
C GLY A 9 6.13 10.97 -10.31
N GLN A 10 5.42 11.77 -9.52
CA GLN A 10 4.10 12.30 -9.87
C GLN A 10 4.17 13.82 -9.76
N LYS A 11 3.75 14.49 -10.82
CA LYS A 11 3.64 15.94 -10.85
C LYS A 11 2.56 16.41 -9.87
N ASP A 12 2.82 17.52 -9.18
CA ASP A 12 1.82 18.13 -8.31
C ASP A 12 0.61 18.58 -9.12
N THR A 13 -0.59 18.26 -8.65
CA THR A 13 -1.86 18.61 -9.31
C THR A 13 -2.10 20.12 -9.43
N SER A 14 -1.47 20.93 -8.57
CA SER A 14 -1.51 22.39 -8.63
C SER A 14 -0.53 22.99 -9.64
N ASP A 15 0.42 22.20 -10.14
CA ASP A 15 1.42 22.66 -11.10
C ASP A 15 0.83 22.66 -12.52
N THR A 16 0.62 23.86 -13.05
CA THR A 16 0.08 24.09 -14.40
C THR A 16 1.16 24.22 -15.48
N SER A 17 2.44 24.06 -15.12
CA SER A 17 3.55 24.10 -16.08
C SER A 17 3.43 23.00 -17.14
N GLY A 18 3.98 23.22 -18.33
CA GLY A 18 4.08 22.16 -19.33
C GLY A 18 5.05 21.06 -18.85
N GLY A 19 4.70 19.79 -19.05
CA GLY A 19 5.54 18.66 -18.64
C GLY A 19 4.77 17.35 -18.60
N GLU A 20 5.48 16.25 -18.40
CA GLU A 20 4.85 14.94 -18.20
C GLU A 20 4.27 14.85 -16.78
N ASP A 21 3.08 14.27 -16.65
CA ASP A 21 2.44 14.06 -15.33
C ASP A 21 3.22 13.06 -14.46
N TYR A 22 4.01 12.19 -15.08
CA TYR A 22 4.78 11.13 -14.43
C TYR A 22 6.22 11.09 -14.96
N PRO A 23 7.05 12.09 -14.58
CA PRO A 23 8.42 12.14 -15.06
C PRO A 23 9.23 10.95 -14.51
N VAL A 24 10.20 10.48 -15.29
CA VAL A 24 11.18 9.51 -14.79
C VAL A 24 11.98 10.14 -13.65
N ALA A 25 11.86 9.58 -12.46
CA ALA A 25 12.59 10.03 -11.27
C ALA A 25 13.94 9.32 -11.14
N LEU A 26 14.00 8.04 -11.51
CA LEU A 26 15.22 7.24 -11.41
C LEU A 26 15.26 6.15 -12.49
N GLN A 27 16.41 6.02 -13.15
CA GLN A 27 16.70 4.96 -14.12
C GLN A 27 17.80 4.04 -13.60
N PRO A 28 17.86 2.77 -14.04
CA PRO A 28 18.95 1.86 -13.65
C PRO A 28 20.32 2.43 -13.99
N SER A 29 20.44 3.09 -15.15
CA SER A 29 21.66 3.76 -15.62
C SER A 29 22.07 4.96 -14.76
N SER A 30 21.15 5.59 -14.04
CA SER A 30 21.43 6.70 -13.12
C SER A 30 22.13 6.22 -11.84
N LEU A 31 21.96 4.95 -11.48
CA LEU A 31 22.62 4.35 -10.35
C LEU A 31 24.02 3.94 -10.79
N THR A 32 25.04 4.68 -10.36
CA THR A 32 26.45 4.34 -10.62
C THR A 32 27.04 3.63 -9.41
N LYS A 33 27.84 2.58 -9.67
CA LYS A 33 28.55 1.86 -8.62
C LYS A 33 29.60 2.80 -8.02
N ASN A 34 29.29 3.35 -6.86
CA ASN A 34 30.18 4.23 -6.10
C ASN A 34 30.48 3.61 -4.72
N THR A 35 31.46 4.17 -4.01
CA THR A 35 31.87 3.68 -2.68
C THR A 35 30.84 3.97 -1.58
N TYR A 36 29.74 4.67 -1.90
CA TYR A 36 28.78 5.25 -0.95
C TYR A 36 27.34 4.83 -1.26
N SER A 37 27.12 3.55 -1.61
CA SER A 37 25.76 3.02 -1.75
C SER A 37 25.00 3.15 -0.42
N PRO A 38 23.72 3.55 -0.46
CA PRO A 38 22.91 3.60 0.74
C PRO A 38 22.81 2.20 1.37
N ARG A 39 22.90 2.12 2.70
CA ARG A 39 22.84 0.81 3.38
C ARG A 39 21.44 0.21 3.31
N ILE A 40 20.42 1.05 3.41
CA ILE A 40 19.00 0.68 3.41
C ILE A 40 18.27 1.58 2.43
N VAL A 41 17.42 0.98 1.59
CA VAL A 41 16.49 1.69 0.70
C VAL A 41 15.06 1.31 1.08
N PHE A 42 14.19 2.31 1.23
CA PHE A 42 12.75 2.11 1.30
C PHE A 42 12.12 2.76 0.08
N SER A 43 11.36 1.99 -0.71
CA SER A 43 10.68 2.46 -1.90
C SER A 43 9.17 2.51 -1.66
N GLU A 44 8.66 3.73 -1.50
CA GLU A 44 7.23 4.05 -1.53
C GLU A 44 6.84 4.29 -3.00
N ALA A 45 6.64 3.20 -3.75
CA ALA A 45 6.25 3.25 -5.14
C ALA A 45 5.56 1.95 -5.56
N CYS A 46 4.62 2.03 -6.50
CA CYS A 46 4.10 0.87 -7.21
C CYS A 46 5.25 0.13 -7.88
N TYR A 47 5.33 -1.18 -7.62
CA TYR A 47 6.39 -2.06 -8.16
C TYR A 47 7.81 -1.69 -7.70
N GLY A 48 7.95 -0.87 -6.64
CA GLY A 48 9.25 -0.47 -6.07
C GLY A 48 10.11 -1.64 -5.55
N GLY A 49 9.50 -2.81 -5.34
CA GLY A 49 10.15 -4.07 -4.97
C GLY A 49 9.79 -5.22 -5.92
N HIS A 50 9.39 -4.94 -7.16
CA HIS A 50 9.10 -5.96 -8.18
C HIS A 50 10.40 -6.48 -8.80
N ILE A 51 10.82 -7.67 -8.35
CA ILE A 51 12.09 -8.30 -8.76
C ILE A 51 11.90 -9.62 -9.51
N ALA A 52 10.69 -10.18 -9.50
CA ALA A 52 10.44 -11.49 -10.10
C ALA A 52 10.63 -11.42 -11.62
N GLY A 53 11.56 -12.23 -12.14
CA GLY A 53 11.89 -12.24 -13.57
C GLY A 53 12.62 -10.99 -14.07
N ARG A 54 13.17 -10.17 -13.15
CA ARG A 54 13.88 -8.92 -13.47
C ARG A 54 15.39 -9.06 -13.33
N SER A 55 16.13 -8.15 -13.95
CA SER A 55 17.59 -8.04 -13.93
C SER A 55 18.05 -6.66 -13.48
N GLU A 56 19.35 -6.48 -13.20
CA GLU A 56 19.92 -5.19 -12.80
C GLU A 56 19.80 -4.10 -13.87
N THR A 57 19.62 -4.48 -15.15
CA THR A 57 19.43 -3.53 -16.26
C THR A 57 18.00 -3.08 -16.44
N ASP A 58 17.04 -3.83 -15.89
CA ASP A 58 15.61 -3.59 -16.08
C ASP A 58 14.84 -3.39 -14.76
N SER A 59 15.49 -3.31 -13.61
CA SER A 59 14.79 -3.04 -12.34
C SER A 59 15.68 -2.27 -11.40
N ILE A 60 15.25 -1.06 -11.02
CA ILE A 60 15.92 -0.23 -10.00
C ILE A 60 16.18 -1.01 -8.71
N ALA A 61 15.23 -1.83 -8.26
CA ALA A 61 15.39 -2.62 -7.05
C ALA A 61 16.54 -3.63 -7.19
N MET A 62 16.63 -4.31 -8.34
CA MET A 62 17.74 -5.21 -8.64
C MET A 62 19.05 -4.45 -8.78
N THR A 63 19.05 -3.28 -9.44
CA THR A 63 20.24 -2.42 -9.56
C THR A 63 20.78 -2.01 -8.20
N PHE A 64 19.91 -1.58 -7.27
CA PHE A 64 20.33 -1.24 -5.90
C PHE A 64 20.97 -2.43 -5.19
N LEU A 65 20.34 -3.60 -5.24
CA LEU A 65 20.86 -4.82 -4.63
C LEU A 65 22.22 -5.23 -5.23
N GLY A 66 22.35 -5.21 -6.57
CA GLY A 66 23.60 -5.51 -7.28
C GLY A 66 24.73 -4.52 -7.01
N GLN A 67 24.39 -3.28 -6.67
CA GLN A 67 25.35 -2.24 -6.28
C GLN A 67 25.83 -2.33 -4.84
N GLY A 68 25.23 -3.21 -4.02
CA GLY A 68 25.65 -3.43 -2.63
C GLY A 68 24.80 -2.69 -1.60
N VAL A 69 23.58 -2.26 -1.96
CA VAL A 69 22.57 -1.92 -0.94
C VAL A 69 22.32 -3.16 -0.09
N LEU A 70 22.44 -3.01 1.23
CA LEU A 70 22.40 -4.15 2.14
C LEU A 70 20.97 -4.62 2.42
N ALA A 71 20.00 -3.70 2.37
CA ALA A 71 18.58 -4.01 2.52
C ALA A 71 17.69 -3.09 1.69
N LEU A 72 16.66 -3.65 1.05
CA LEU A 72 15.64 -2.90 0.32
C LEU A 72 14.25 -3.32 0.77
N ILE A 73 13.41 -2.35 1.11
CA ILE A 73 11.97 -2.57 1.34
C ILE A 73 11.19 -1.92 0.20
N GLY A 74 10.30 -2.67 -0.45
CA GLY A 74 9.48 -2.13 -1.53
C GLY A 74 8.26 -3.00 -1.83
N SER A 75 7.28 -2.43 -2.53
CA SER A 75 6.07 -3.14 -2.93
C SER A 75 6.31 -3.99 -4.19
N SER A 76 5.91 -5.26 -4.17
CA SER A 76 5.94 -6.15 -5.34
C SER A 76 4.88 -5.82 -6.40
N THR A 77 3.88 -4.99 -6.06
CA THR A 77 2.77 -4.60 -6.93
C THR A 77 2.37 -3.16 -6.61
N ILE A 78 1.18 -2.75 -7.03
CA ILE A 78 0.59 -1.45 -6.73
C ILE A 78 0.66 -1.15 -5.23
N ALA A 79 1.19 0.01 -4.88
CA ALA A 79 1.21 0.55 -3.53
C ALA A 79 0.16 1.65 -3.41
N TYR A 80 -0.66 1.62 -2.35
CA TYR A 80 -1.64 2.66 -2.06
C TYR A 80 -1.10 3.62 -1.02
N GLY A 81 -1.22 4.92 -1.28
CA GLY A 81 -0.84 6.00 -0.38
C GLY A 81 -1.98 6.97 -0.05
N SER A 82 -1.71 7.85 0.90
CA SER A 82 -2.55 8.92 1.39
C SER A 82 -2.41 10.19 0.56
N VAL A 83 -3.51 10.82 0.21
CA VAL A 83 -3.46 12.11 -0.51
C VAL A 83 -3.30 13.28 0.46
N THR A 84 -3.92 13.12 1.62
CA THR A 84 -3.92 14.06 2.72
C THR A 84 -3.72 13.29 4.02
N THR A 85 -3.52 14.01 5.12
CA THR A 85 -3.50 13.39 6.44
C THR A 85 -4.88 12.85 6.81
N PRO A 86 -4.95 11.76 7.62
CA PRO A 86 -3.81 11.03 8.19
C PRO A 86 -3.16 10.04 7.21
N LEU A 87 -1.89 9.69 7.44
CA LEU A 87 -1.19 8.71 6.61
C LEU A 87 -1.89 7.35 6.66
N ILE A 88 -1.96 6.68 5.51
CA ILE A 88 -2.51 5.33 5.31
C ILE A 88 -1.58 4.51 4.40
N GLY A 89 -1.82 3.20 4.29
CA GLY A 89 -1.15 2.32 3.33
C GLY A 89 0.38 2.42 3.38
N ALA A 90 1.00 2.56 2.21
CA ALA A 90 2.43 2.65 2.03
C ALA A 90 3.07 3.84 2.78
N ASP A 91 2.40 5.00 2.82
CA ASP A 91 2.91 6.18 3.52
C ASP A 91 3.01 5.95 5.03
N LEU A 92 1.97 5.37 5.64
CA LEU A 92 1.96 5.04 7.07
C LEU A 92 3.01 3.97 7.39
N LEU A 93 3.10 2.94 6.54
CA LEU A 93 4.10 1.89 6.71
C LEU A 93 5.53 2.45 6.62
N GLY A 94 5.80 3.30 5.62
CA GLY A 94 7.09 3.96 5.45
C GLY A 94 7.44 4.85 6.64
N ASN A 95 6.50 5.67 7.11
CA ASN A 95 6.69 6.50 8.30
C ASN A 95 7.06 5.67 9.54
N LEU A 96 6.36 4.56 9.77
CA LEU A 96 6.63 3.65 10.90
C LEU A 96 7.98 2.94 10.76
N VAL A 97 8.37 2.52 9.55
CA VAL A 97 9.70 1.94 9.31
C VAL A 97 10.78 2.95 9.65
N MET A 98 10.67 4.18 9.15
CA MET A 98 11.65 5.25 9.43
C MET A 98 11.76 5.54 10.92
N LYS A 99 10.62 5.61 11.63
CA LYS A 99 10.60 5.77 13.09
C LYS A 99 11.47 4.71 13.77
N TYR A 100 11.27 3.44 13.49
CA TYR A 100 12.03 2.37 14.15
C TYR A 100 13.50 2.27 13.71
N LEU A 101 13.82 2.64 12.46
CA LEU A 101 15.20 2.75 12.01
C LEU A 101 15.96 3.84 12.79
N VAL A 102 15.32 4.99 13.02
CA VAL A 102 15.88 6.09 13.82
C VAL A 102 16.02 5.71 15.30
N GLU A 103 15.12 4.87 15.83
CA GLU A 103 15.25 4.27 17.17
C GLU A 103 16.35 3.19 17.26
N GLY A 104 17.19 3.04 16.23
CA GLY A 104 18.34 2.15 16.24
C GLY A 104 18.01 0.66 16.06
N GLN A 105 16.78 0.34 15.62
CA GLN A 105 16.39 -1.04 15.36
C GLN A 105 16.99 -1.53 14.03
N PRO A 106 17.47 -2.79 13.95
CA PRO A 106 17.79 -3.43 12.69
C PRO A 106 16.59 -3.44 11.74
N VAL A 107 16.82 -3.32 10.43
CA VAL A 107 15.80 -3.15 9.39
C VAL A 107 14.71 -4.23 9.43
N GLY A 108 15.06 -5.48 9.71
CA GLY A 108 14.07 -6.55 9.86
C GLY A 108 13.15 -6.37 11.07
N THR A 109 13.71 -5.91 12.20
CA THR A 109 12.92 -5.63 13.41
C THR A 109 12.08 -4.37 13.24
N ALA A 110 12.66 -3.32 12.64
CA ALA A 110 11.96 -2.09 12.29
C ALA A 110 10.76 -2.38 11.39
N PHE A 111 10.95 -3.17 10.33
CA PHE A 111 9.88 -3.52 9.40
C PHE A 111 8.79 -4.37 10.03
N MET A 112 9.16 -5.36 10.85
CA MET A 112 8.19 -6.19 11.57
C MET A 112 7.36 -5.34 12.55
N LYS A 113 8.00 -4.50 13.37
CA LYS A 113 7.31 -3.59 14.29
C LYS A 113 6.41 -2.61 13.54
N ALA A 114 6.89 -2.07 12.41
CA ALA A 114 6.09 -1.18 11.56
C ALA A 114 4.82 -1.86 11.04
N LYS A 115 4.88 -3.13 10.62
CA LYS A 115 3.67 -3.88 10.23
C LYS A 115 2.70 -4.08 11.39
N VAL A 116 3.21 -4.38 12.59
CA VAL A 116 2.37 -4.55 13.79
C VAL A 116 1.68 -3.24 14.17
N ASP A 117 2.43 -2.15 14.24
CA ASP A 117 1.88 -0.84 14.62
C ASP A 117 0.99 -0.27 13.51
N PHE A 118 1.24 -0.57 12.24
CA PHE A 118 0.32 -0.29 11.14
C PHE A 118 -1.04 -0.96 11.37
N VAL A 119 -1.04 -2.25 11.72
CA VAL A 119 -2.29 -3.00 12.02
C VAL A 119 -3.00 -2.41 13.24
N ARG A 120 -2.26 -2.07 14.30
CA ARG A 120 -2.81 -1.45 15.51
C ARG A 120 -3.45 -0.10 15.20
N GLU A 121 -2.77 0.73 14.42
CA GLU A 121 -3.25 2.05 14.05
C GLU A 121 -4.50 1.97 13.19
N MET A 122 -4.52 1.11 12.16
CA MET A 122 -5.70 0.93 11.33
C MET A 122 -6.86 0.33 12.12
N ASN A 123 -6.61 -0.65 12.99
CA ASN A 123 -7.65 -1.19 13.85
C ASN A 123 -8.16 -0.16 14.88
N LEU A 124 -7.31 0.73 15.40
CA LEU A 124 -7.72 1.80 16.31
C LEU A 124 -8.59 2.84 15.60
N ARG A 125 -8.19 3.28 14.41
CA ARG A 125 -8.86 4.36 13.66
C ARG A 125 -10.19 3.92 13.05
N GLN A 126 -10.22 2.75 12.42
CA GLN A 126 -11.38 2.28 11.65
C GLN A 126 -11.98 0.96 12.14
N GLY A 127 -11.30 0.22 13.03
CA GLY A 127 -11.83 -1.02 13.62
C GLY A 127 -11.64 -2.27 12.76
N TYR A 128 -10.91 -2.18 11.65
CA TYR A 128 -10.67 -3.29 10.71
C TYR A 128 -9.50 -2.97 9.75
N LEU A 129 -9.06 -3.96 8.98
CA LEU A 129 -8.17 -3.79 7.82
C LEU A 129 -8.99 -3.95 6.53
N ASP A 130 -8.98 -2.94 5.66
CA ASP A 130 -9.59 -3.03 4.32
C ASP A 130 -8.65 -3.69 3.30
N GLY A 131 -9.07 -3.73 2.03
CA GLY A 131 -8.30 -4.32 0.95
C GLY A 131 -6.97 -3.60 0.73
N GLU A 132 -6.92 -2.28 0.87
CA GLU A 132 -5.70 -1.47 0.75
C GLU A 132 -4.73 -1.82 1.87
N ASP A 133 -5.20 -1.83 3.11
CA ASP A 133 -4.39 -2.13 4.29
C ASP A 133 -3.81 -3.55 4.22
N GLN A 134 -4.64 -4.53 3.85
CA GLN A 134 -4.22 -5.91 3.65
C GLN A 134 -3.20 -6.03 2.51
N LYS A 135 -3.44 -5.35 1.37
CA LYS A 135 -2.53 -5.35 0.23
C LYS A 135 -1.18 -4.79 0.63
N THR A 136 -1.12 -3.65 1.33
CA THR A 136 0.13 -3.05 1.82
C THR A 136 0.94 -4.02 2.69
N LEU A 137 0.29 -4.71 3.63
CA LEU A 137 0.96 -5.66 4.52
C LEU A 137 1.56 -6.86 3.78
N ILE A 138 0.91 -7.29 2.69
CA ILE A 138 1.31 -8.46 1.88
C ILE A 138 2.36 -8.06 0.83
N SER A 139 2.18 -6.93 0.15
CA SER A 139 2.98 -6.56 -1.02
C SER A 139 4.33 -5.95 -0.68
N PHE A 140 4.48 -5.32 0.49
CA PHE A 140 5.77 -4.80 0.93
C PHE A 140 6.65 -5.92 1.46
N ILE A 141 7.80 -6.08 0.83
CA ILE A 141 8.78 -7.14 1.07
C ILE A 141 10.12 -6.51 1.41
N LEU A 142 10.84 -7.14 2.34
CA LEU A 142 12.23 -6.84 2.67
C LEU A 142 13.15 -7.81 1.91
N TYR A 143 14.08 -7.27 1.14
CA TYR A 143 15.16 -7.98 0.47
C TYR A 143 16.51 -7.61 1.14
N GLY A 144 17.46 -8.54 1.17
CA GLY A 144 18.79 -8.32 1.76
C GLY A 144 18.90 -8.78 3.22
N ASP A 145 19.84 -8.19 3.97
CA ASP A 145 20.18 -8.59 5.34
C ASP A 145 19.27 -7.90 6.38
N PRO A 146 18.41 -8.64 7.10
CA PRO A 146 17.49 -8.07 8.09
C PRO A 146 18.18 -7.57 9.38
N LEU A 147 19.48 -7.83 9.55
CA LEU A 147 20.25 -7.45 10.75
C LEU A 147 20.93 -6.09 10.63
N ILE A 148 20.87 -5.46 9.46
CA ILE A 148 21.48 -4.15 9.23
C ILE A 148 20.70 -3.07 9.96
N ALA A 149 21.39 -2.30 10.79
CA ALA A 149 20.89 -1.05 11.35
C ALA A 149 21.22 0.13 10.43
N TYR A 150 20.36 1.16 10.43
CA TYR A 150 20.60 2.41 9.73
C TYR A 150 21.88 3.09 10.23
N ASP A 151 21.98 3.34 11.54
CA ASP A 151 23.18 3.83 12.22
C ASP A 151 23.88 2.67 12.95
N PRO A 152 25.11 2.27 12.56
CA PRO A 152 25.84 1.17 13.19
C PRO A 152 26.35 1.50 14.60
N TYR A 153 26.33 2.78 15.02
CA TYR A 153 26.76 3.20 16.35
C TYR A 153 25.61 3.30 17.35
N GLN A 154 24.36 3.27 16.88
CA GLN A 154 23.14 3.34 17.71
C GLN A 154 22.36 2.03 17.73
N VAL A 155 23.01 0.90 17.39
CA VAL A 155 22.31 -0.39 17.31
C VAL A 155 21.80 -0.80 18.68
N SER A 156 20.47 -0.83 18.82
CA SER A 156 19.83 -1.40 19.99
C SER A 156 19.89 -2.92 19.91
N ALA A 157 20.28 -3.58 20.99
CA ALA A 157 20.24 -5.04 21.08
C ALA A 157 18.81 -5.54 20.85
N LYS A 158 18.67 -6.67 20.12
CA LYS A 158 17.37 -7.26 19.81
C LYS A 158 16.53 -7.45 21.08
N THR A 159 15.52 -6.62 21.24
CA THR A 159 14.47 -6.83 22.24
C THR A 159 13.22 -7.29 21.50
N MET A 160 13.25 -8.53 21.00
CA MET A 160 12.07 -9.18 20.44
C MET A 160 11.36 -9.93 21.56
N THR A 161 10.41 -9.26 22.19
CA THR A 161 9.43 -9.94 23.05
C THR A 161 8.45 -10.66 22.13
N ARG A 162 8.45 -11.99 22.17
CA ARG A 162 7.46 -12.78 21.43
C ARG A 162 6.11 -12.62 22.13
N GLU A 163 5.20 -11.85 21.54
CA GLU A 163 3.80 -11.85 21.97
C GLU A 163 3.25 -13.26 21.78
N LYS A 164 2.79 -13.87 22.88
CA LYS A 164 2.16 -15.20 22.86
C LYS A 164 0.70 -15.13 22.43
N ASP A 165 0.09 -13.97 22.61
CA ASP A 165 -1.29 -13.72 22.23
C ASP A 165 -1.34 -13.08 20.85
N HIS A 166 -2.15 -13.68 19.97
CA HIS A 166 -2.41 -13.15 18.65
C HIS A 166 -3.71 -12.35 18.70
N PRO A 167 -3.68 -11.01 18.56
CA PRO A 167 -4.91 -10.22 18.54
C PRO A 167 -5.77 -10.64 17.34
N VAL A 168 -7.07 -10.79 17.57
CA VAL A 168 -8.03 -11.04 16.50
C VAL A 168 -8.24 -9.73 15.74
N VAL A 169 -7.68 -9.66 14.54
CA VAL A 169 -7.81 -8.51 13.65
C VAL A 169 -8.98 -8.73 12.71
N LYS A 170 -9.91 -7.78 12.66
CA LYS A 170 -11.05 -7.82 11.72
C LYS A 170 -10.55 -7.43 10.34
N THR A 171 -10.86 -8.23 9.33
CA THR A 171 -10.57 -7.91 7.93
C THR A 171 -11.87 -7.73 7.16
N VAL A 172 -11.81 -6.85 6.16
CA VAL A 172 -12.91 -6.59 5.24
C VAL A 172 -12.55 -7.12 3.86
N VAL A 173 -13.56 -7.65 3.16
CA VAL A 173 -13.45 -8.15 1.80
C VAL A 173 -14.36 -7.31 0.90
N ASP A 174 -13.78 -6.86 -0.21
CA ASP A 174 -14.46 -6.02 -1.22
C ASP A 174 -14.85 -6.82 -2.48
N GLN A 175 -14.93 -8.16 -2.39
CA GLN A 175 -15.36 -9.02 -3.51
C GLN A 175 -16.88 -9.10 -3.62
N ASP A 176 -17.38 -9.12 -4.85
CA ASP A 176 -18.78 -9.38 -5.17
C ASP A 176 -19.11 -10.83 -4.82
N MET A 177 -19.58 -11.05 -3.59
CA MET A 177 -19.90 -12.39 -3.10
C MET A 177 -21.28 -12.88 -3.52
N ASP A 178 -22.13 -11.99 -4.06
CA ASP A 178 -23.36 -12.34 -4.77
C ASP A 178 -23.81 -11.10 -5.55
N ALA A 179 -24.52 -11.28 -6.68
CA ALA A 179 -25.31 -10.23 -7.34
C ALA A 179 -26.50 -9.75 -6.47
N ALA A 180 -26.35 -9.79 -5.15
CA ALA A 180 -27.31 -9.40 -4.15
C ALA A 180 -27.37 -7.87 -4.11
N LYS A 181 -28.31 -7.34 -4.90
CA LYS A 181 -28.93 -6.02 -4.79
C LYS A 181 -28.04 -5.00 -4.10
N SER A 182 -27.18 -4.34 -4.88
CA SER A 182 -26.53 -3.10 -4.46
C SER A 182 -27.57 -2.25 -3.73
N SER A 183 -27.31 -1.93 -2.46
CA SER A 183 -28.08 -0.86 -1.83
C SER A 183 -27.91 0.34 -2.75
N PRO A 184 -29.00 1.03 -3.15
CA PRO A 184 -28.91 2.12 -4.11
C PRO A 184 -28.04 3.21 -3.50
N ILE A 185 -26.74 3.19 -3.82
CA ILE A 185 -25.83 4.28 -3.54
C ILE A 185 -26.39 5.45 -4.33
N SER A 186 -26.67 6.54 -3.64
CA SER A 186 -27.19 7.71 -4.32
C SER A 186 -26.24 8.11 -5.46
N ALA A 187 -26.78 8.42 -6.63
CA ALA A 187 -25.98 8.96 -7.74
C ALA A 187 -25.10 10.15 -7.30
N LYS A 188 -25.57 10.88 -6.28
CA LYS A 188 -24.84 11.94 -5.58
C LYS A 188 -23.52 11.44 -4.96
N ALA A 189 -23.50 10.29 -4.28
CA ALA A 189 -22.29 9.77 -3.67
C ALA A 189 -21.25 9.30 -4.70
N ILE A 190 -21.70 8.74 -5.83
CA ILE A 190 -20.82 8.40 -6.97
C ILE A 190 -20.25 9.68 -7.58
N ALA A 191 -21.09 10.71 -7.78
CA ALA A 191 -20.65 12.00 -8.29
C ALA A 191 -19.61 12.65 -7.35
N SER A 192 -19.85 12.65 -6.04
CA SER A 192 -18.88 13.16 -5.06
C SER A 192 -17.57 12.37 -5.04
N ALA A 193 -17.62 11.03 -5.18
CA ALA A 193 -16.41 10.22 -5.30
C ALA A 193 -15.61 10.54 -6.57
N LYS A 194 -16.31 10.76 -7.70
CA LYS A 194 -15.70 11.15 -8.98
C LYS A 194 -15.06 12.53 -8.91
N GLU A 195 -15.75 13.51 -8.32
CA GLU A 195 -15.24 14.87 -8.12
C GLU A 195 -14.00 14.91 -7.22
N LEU A 196 -14.00 14.12 -6.13
CA LEU A 196 -12.84 14.04 -5.26
C LEU A 196 -11.65 13.40 -5.97
N ALA A 197 -11.87 12.29 -6.68
CA ALA A 197 -10.79 11.58 -7.34
C ALA A 197 -10.28 12.30 -8.60
N SER A 198 -11.09 13.14 -9.27
CA SER A 198 -10.67 13.93 -10.44
C SER A 198 -9.62 14.99 -10.11
N GLN A 199 -9.57 15.43 -8.86
CA GLN A 199 -8.53 16.37 -8.40
C GLN A 199 -7.13 15.75 -8.45
N TYR A 200 -7.04 14.42 -8.34
CA TYR A 200 -5.77 13.71 -8.19
C TYR A 200 -5.43 12.78 -9.35
N LEU A 201 -6.42 12.43 -10.16
CA LEU A 201 -6.25 11.64 -11.38
C LEU A 201 -6.80 12.41 -12.58
N PRO A 202 -5.96 13.21 -13.27
CA PRO A 202 -6.36 13.90 -14.49
C PRO A 202 -6.99 12.92 -15.49
N GLY A 203 -8.16 13.26 -16.03
CA GLY A 203 -8.87 12.40 -16.99
C GLY A 203 -9.58 11.19 -16.37
N ILE A 204 -9.89 11.21 -15.06
CA ILE A 204 -10.75 10.20 -14.42
C ILE A 204 -12.17 10.14 -15.01
N GLU A 205 -12.55 11.14 -15.81
CA GLU A 205 -13.85 11.20 -16.46
C GLU A 205 -14.17 9.96 -17.30
N TYR A 206 -13.11 9.37 -17.88
CA TYR A 206 -13.11 8.18 -18.72
C TYR A 206 -12.63 6.91 -17.98
N ALA A 207 -12.49 6.96 -16.65
CA ALA A 207 -12.06 5.82 -15.87
C ALA A 207 -13.16 4.73 -15.80
N GLU A 208 -12.73 3.47 -15.75
CA GLU A 208 -13.60 2.37 -15.38
C GLU A 208 -13.98 2.51 -13.90
N VAL A 209 -15.27 2.38 -13.59
CA VAL A 209 -15.79 2.55 -12.23
C VAL A 209 -16.35 1.22 -11.75
N HIS A 210 -15.78 0.73 -10.66
CA HIS A 210 -16.24 -0.47 -9.95
C HIS A 210 -16.78 -0.09 -8.58
N ILE A 211 -17.94 -0.61 -8.22
CA ILE A 211 -18.62 -0.30 -6.96
C ILE A 211 -18.81 -1.60 -6.20
N HIS A 212 -18.21 -1.69 -5.02
CA HIS A 212 -18.28 -2.86 -4.17
C HIS A 212 -18.84 -2.52 -2.79
N SER A 213 -19.69 -3.38 -2.26
CA SER A 213 -20.10 -3.31 -0.86
C SER A 213 -19.07 -4.02 0.01
N GLN A 214 -18.68 -3.40 1.13
CA GLN A 214 -17.72 -4.00 2.03
C GLN A 214 -18.37 -5.12 2.85
N HIS A 215 -17.65 -6.21 3.06
CA HIS A 215 -18.11 -7.31 3.91
C HIS A 215 -17.10 -7.57 5.03
N VAL A 216 -17.55 -7.52 6.28
CA VAL A 216 -16.69 -7.80 7.44
C VAL A 216 -16.63 -9.30 7.64
N ARG A 217 -15.42 -9.86 7.63
CA ARG A 217 -15.20 -11.25 8.00
C ARG A 217 -15.10 -11.35 9.52
N THR A 218 -16.10 -11.95 10.15
CA THR A 218 -16.05 -12.24 11.59
C THR A 218 -15.54 -13.65 11.82
N HIS A 219 -14.34 -13.78 12.37
CA HIS A 219 -13.88 -15.04 12.95
C HIS A 219 -14.56 -15.22 14.30
N THR A 220 -15.55 -16.11 14.36
CA THR A 220 -16.06 -16.62 15.64
C THR A 220 -15.20 -17.84 16.01
N SER A 221 -14.29 -17.66 16.96
CA SER A 221 -13.66 -18.81 17.62
C SER A 221 -14.74 -19.51 18.45
N PRO A 222 -14.90 -20.85 18.34
CA PRO A 222 -15.83 -21.54 19.21
C PRO A 222 -15.33 -21.39 20.66
N VAL A 223 -16.22 -20.90 21.52
CA VAL A 223 -16.06 -21.03 22.97
C VAL A 223 -15.84 -22.51 23.27
N THR A 224 -14.79 -22.79 24.04
CA THR A 224 -14.33 -24.11 24.48
C THR A 224 -15.46 -25.11 24.71
N GLY A 225 -15.49 -26.22 23.95
CA GLY A 225 -16.21 -27.43 24.38
C GLY A 225 -17.05 -28.20 23.37
N ALA A 226 -17.24 -27.77 22.12
CA ALA A 226 -17.98 -28.58 21.15
C ALA A 226 -17.36 -28.52 19.76
N GLY A 227 -16.86 -29.66 19.28
CA GLY A 227 -16.37 -29.81 17.92
C GLY A 227 -17.50 -29.60 16.91
N LYS A 228 -17.29 -28.65 15.99
CA LYS A 228 -17.71 -28.65 14.58
C LYS A 228 -17.44 -27.27 13.96
N GLY A 229 -16.65 -27.26 12.88
CA GLY A 229 -16.57 -26.23 11.83
C GLY A 229 -16.45 -24.76 12.24
N THR A 230 -15.30 -24.14 11.95
CA THR A 230 -15.21 -22.67 11.85
C THR A 230 -16.20 -22.16 10.80
N SER A 231 -17.34 -21.61 11.22
CA SER A 231 -18.24 -20.91 10.31
C SER A 231 -17.69 -19.52 10.04
N ASN A 232 -17.20 -19.26 8.82
CA ASN A 232 -16.90 -17.91 8.36
C ASN A 232 -18.21 -17.22 8.05
N GLN A 233 -18.81 -16.53 9.03
CA GLN A 233 -19.92 -15.63 8.75
C GLN A 233 -19.36 -14.28 8.29
N MET A 234 -19.71 -13.89 7.07
CA MET A 234 -19.48 -12.54 6.54
C MET A 234 -20.73 -11.71 6.79
N ARG A 235 -20.56 -10.55 7.43
CA ARG A 235 -21.67 -9.61 7.64
C ARG A 235 -21.52 -8.44 6.65
N PRO A 236 -22.62 -8.03 5.97
CA PRO A 236 -22.57 -6.83 5.15
C PRO A 236 -22.19 -5.63 6.01
N SER A 237 -21.19 -4.88 5.57
CA SER A 237 -20.92 -3.54 6.08
C SER A 237 -21.91 -2.57 5.45
N SER A 238 -22.23 -1.49 6.16
CA SER A 238 -22.97 -0.37 5.58
C SER A 238 -22.09 0.58 4.75
N ARG A 239 -20.83 0.18 4.50
CA ARG A 239 -19.83 0.95 3.73
C ARG A 239 -19.71 0.43 2.30
N VAL A 240 -19.40 1.37 1.42
CA VAL A 240 -19.25 1.13 -0.02
C VAL A 240 -17.88 1.64 -0.45
N VAL A 241 -17.22 0.89 -1.32
CA VAL A 241 -15.98 1.32 -1.97
C VAL A 241 -16.24 1.55 -3.46
N VAL A 242 -15.96 2.77 -3.92
CA VAL A 242 -15.93 3.12 -5.34
C VAL A 242 -14.48 3.12 -5.79
N SER A 243 -14.14 2.21 -6.68
CA SER A 243 -12.81 2.08 -7.26
C SER A 243 -12.84 2.63 -8.69
N PHE A 244 -11.87 3.50 -8.99
CA PHE A 244 -11.65 4.05 -10.32
C PHE A 244 -10.36 3.46 -10.86
N SER A 245 -10.39 2.91 -12.07
CA SER A 245 -9.20 2.46 -12.78
C SER A 245 -9.04 3.16 -14.12
N LYS A 246 -7.81 3.61 -14.40
CA LYS A 246 -7.45 4.23 -15.67
C LYS A 246 -6.19 3.57 -16.22
N GLN A 247 -6.18 3.31 -17.52
CA GLN A 247 -4.98 2.94 -18.25
C GLN A 247 -4.43 4.16 -18.99
N ILE A 248 -3.13 4.39 -18.86
CA ILE A 248 -2.41 5.43 -19.58
C ILE A 248 -1.29 4.73 -20.34
N ASN A 249 -1.24 4.95 -21.65
CA ASN A 249 -0.12 4.48 -22.46
C ASN A 249 1.03 5.46 -22.29
N PHE A 250 2.15 5.00 -21.76
CA PHE A 250 3.33 5.81 -21.48
C PHE A 250 4.58 5.07 -21.91
N GLU A 251 5.41 5.66 -22.78
CA GLU A 251 6.67 5.08 -23.29
C GLU A 251 6.57 3.58 -23.64
N GLN A 252 5.56 3.20 -24.44
CA GLN A 252 5.28 1.82 -24.87
C GLN A 252 4.81 0.85 -23.77
N HIS A 253 4.59 1.32 -22.54
CA HIS A 253 4.07 0.53 -21.43
C HIS A 253 2.66 0.99 -21.03
N ILE A 254 1.86 0.06 -20.51
CA ILE A 254 0.54 0.37 -19.95
C ILE A 254 0.73 0.70 -18.47
N HIS A 255 0.56 1.96 -18.11
CA HIS A 255 0.50 2.40 -16.73
C HIS A 255 -0.94 2.35 -16.23
N ARG A 256 -1.18 1.66 -15.12
CA ARG A 256 -2.51 1.56 -14.50
C ARG A 256 -2.57 2.36 -13.22
N GLN A 257 -3.59 3.19 -13.12
CA GLN A 257 -3.84 4.05 -11.96
C GLN A 257 -5.12 3.67 -11.29
N TYR A 258 -5.12 3.75 -9.97
CA TYR A 258 -6.23 3.36 -9.13
C TYR A 258 -6.51 4.45 -8.10
N ALA A 259 -7.77 4.86 -8.00
CA ALA A 259 -8.29 5.56 -6.84
C ALA A 259 -9.36 4.70 -6.17
N ARG A 260 -9.34 4.63 -4.85
CA ARG A 260 -10.38 3.96 -4.06
C ARG A 260 -10.96 4.96 -3.07
N VAL A 261 -12.27 5.17 -3.17
CA VAL A 261 -13.03 6.06 -2.29
C VAL A 261 -13.96 5.20 -1.45
N THR A 262 -13.76 5.20 -0.14
CA THR A 262 -14.65 4.53 0.81
C THR A 262 -15.67 5.53 1.33
N LEU A 263 -16.94 5.15 1.26
CA LEU A 263 -18.11 5.92 1.68
C LEU A 263 -18.80 5.21 2.84
N ASP A 264 -19.30 5.99 3.80
CA ASP A 264 -20.18 5.47 4.85
C ASP A 264 -21.63 5.30 4.37
N SER A 265 -22.51 4.86 5.26
CA SER A 265 -23.93 4.65 4.96
C SER A 265 -24.71 5.92 4.61
N GLN A 266 -24.17 7.10 4.93
CA GLN A 266 -24.75 8.39 4.59
C GLN A 266 -24.17 8.95 3.28
N GLY A 267 -23.21 8.25 2.66
CA GLY A 267 -22.52 8.70 1.46
C GLY A 267 -21.40 9.71 1.73
N LYS A 268 -20.94 9.84 2.99
CA LYS A 268 -19.79 10.68 3.33
C LYS A 268 -18.51 9.91 3.05
N VAL A 269 -17.52 10.59 2.46
CA VAL A 269 -16.18 10.02 2.24
C VAL A 269 -15.47 9.84 3.58
N VAL A 270 -14.98 8.63 3.83
CA VAL A 270 -14.22 8.28 5.04
C VAL A 270 -12.77 7.88 4.75
N LYS A 271 -12.45 7.49 3.51
CA LYS A 271 -11.08 7.16 3.08
C LYS A 271 -10.93 7.42 1.58
N LEU A 272 -9.80 8.01 1.18
CA LEU A 272 -9.34 8.12 -0.21
C LEU A 272 -7.93 7.54 -0.27
N ALA A 273 -7.73 6.56 -1.14
CA ALA A 273 -6.44 5.91 -1.39
C ALA A 273 -6.09 5.99 -2.88
N LEU A 274 -4.85 6.36 -3.19
CA LEU A 274 -4.34 6.45 -4.57
C LEU A 274 -3.16 5.50 -4.77
N SER A 275 -3.07 4.90 -5.95
CA SER A 275 -1.86 4.18 -6.38
C SER A 275 -0.68 5.15 -6.53
N ARG A 276 0.51 4.74 -6.09
CA ARG A 276 1.74 5.55 -6.06
C ARG A 276 2.71 5.28 -7.20
#